data_AF-A0A392TZR9-F1
#
_entry.id   AF-A0A392TZR9-F1
#
_cell.length_a   1.000
_cell.length_b   1.000
_cell.length_c   1.000
_cell.angle_alpha   90.00
_cell.angle_beta   90.00
_cell.angle_gamma   90.00
#
_symmetry.space_group_name_H-M   'P 1'
#
loop_
_entity.id
_entity.type
_entity.pdbx_description
1 polymer ?
#
loop_
_entity_poly.entity_id
_entity_poly.type
_entity_poly.pdbx_seq_one_letter_code
_entity_poly.pdbx_strand_id
1 'polypeptide(L)'
;NKTGDFYFTCTFQGHCNNGQKLSVKVSASSPAPAQGPSPTPPSGTTPTPPSPTPPSPTPPSGNTPTPPSPTPPVNGDSPSPSSP
;
A
#
# COMPACT_ATOMS: atom_id res chain seq x y z
N ASN A 1 -17.52 -17.24 23.90
CA ASN A 1 -17.26 -15.93 24.51
C ASN A 1 -18.53 -15.35 25.11
N LYS A 2 -18.40 -14.69 26.27
CA LYS A 2 -19.51 -14.21 27.11
C LYS A 2 -19.15 -12.82 27.66
N THR A 3 -20.15 -11.98 27.92
CA THR A 3 -19.99 -10.71 28.64
C THR A 3 -19.89 -10.92 30.15
N GLY A 4 -19.30 -9.96 30.86
CA GLY A 4 -19.16 -9.95 32.31
C GLY A 4 -17.75 -9.64 32.77
N ASP A 5 -17.54 -9.76 34.07
CA ASP A 5 -16.25 -9.52 34.69
C ASP A 5 -15.44 -10.82 34.79
N PHE A 6 -14.17 -10.74 34.40
CA PHE A 6 -13.21 -11.85 34.40
C PHE A 6 -11.98 -11.45 35.21
N TYR A 7 -11.46 -12.40 35.98
CA TYR A 7 -10.33 -12.17 36.88
C TYR A 7 -9.23 -13.16 36.54
N PHE A 8 -8.03 -12.63 36.37
CA PHE A 8 -6.84 -13.40 36.05
C PHE A 8 -5.77 -13.12 37.09
N THR A 9 -5.12 -14.18 37.57
CA THR A 9 -4.07 -14.08 38.58
C THR A 9 -2.94 -15.01 38.23
N CYS A 10 -1.71 -14.60 38.51
CA CYS A 10 -0.60 -15.52 38.52
C CYS A 10 -0.67 -16.45 39.74
N THR A 11 -0.55 -17.76 39.53
CA THR A 11 -0.60 -18.77 40.59
C THR A 11 0.76 -19.04 41.25
N PHE A 12 1.84 -18.46 40.72
CA PHE A 12 3.15 -18.55 41.34
C PHE A 12 3.18 -17.75 42.66
N GLN A 13 3.79 -18.34 43.68
CA GLN A 13 3.87 -17.78 45.02
C GLN A 13 4.42 -16.34 44.98
N GLY A 14 3.73 -15.43 45.66
CA GLY A 14 4.14 -14.02 45.77
C GLY A 14 3.75 -13.14 44.57
N HIS A 15 3.58 -13.69 43.35
CA HIS A 15 3.33 -12.88 42.16
C HIS A 15 1.98 -12.15 42.21
N CYS A 16 0.90 -12.81 42.64
CA CYS A 16 -0.41 -12.16 42.79
C CYS A 16 -0.40 -11.03 43.84
N ASN A 17 0.26 -11.27 44.98
CA ASN A 17 0.41 -10.28 46.05
C ASN A 17 1.25 -9.09 45.59
N ASN A 18 2.28 -9.34 44.77
CA ASN A 18 3.14 -8.33 44.16
C ASN A 18 2.48 -7.61 42.95
N GLY A 19 1.21 -7.91 42.66
CA GLY A 19 0.43 -7.15 41.68
C GLY A 19 0.21 -7.84 40.33
N GLN A 20 0.66 -9.09 40.14
CA GLN A 20 0.39 -9.85 38.92
C GLN A 20 -1.04 -10.44 38.92
N LYS A 21 -2.01 -9.53 38.86
CA LYS A 21 -3.45 -9.78 38.77
C LYS A 21 -4.10 -8.78 37.81
N LEU A 22 -5.14 -9.20 37.11
CA LEU A 22 -5.86 -8.40 36.12
C LEU A 22 -7.36 -8.63 36.25
N SER A 23 -8.13 -7.54 36.20
CA SER A 23 -9.59 -7.56 36.08
C SER A 23 -9.96 -7.07 34.69
N VAL A 24 -10.75 -7.85 33.97
CA VAL A 24 -11.24 -7.53 32.62
C VAL A 24 -12.75 -7.48 32.63
N LYS A 25 -13.31 -6.32 32.26
CA LYS A 25 -14.75 -6.17 32.04
C LYS A 25 -15.07 -6.32 30.55
N VAL A 26 -15.73 -7.42 30.20
CA VAL A 26 -16.19 -7.66 28.82
C VAL A 26 -17.62 -7.16 28.70
N SER A 27 -17.82 -6.09 27.92
CA SER A 27 -19.14 -5.54 27.63
C SER A 27 -19.65 -6.04 26.28
N ALA A 28 -20.96 -5.98 26.06
CA ALA A 28 -21.53 -6.28 24.75
C ALA A 28 -20.98 -5.28 23.72
N SER A 29 -20.73 -5.74 22.49
CA SER A 29 -20.37 -4.83 21.41
C SER A 29 -21.56 -3.91 21.14
N SER A 30 -21.31 -2.60 21.12
CA SER A 30 -22.30 -1.66 20.61
C SER A 30 -22.35 -1.76 19.08
N PRO A 31 -23.53 -1.57 18.46
CA PRO A 31 -23.62 -1.44 17.01
C PRO A 31 -22.78 -0.25 16.55
N ALA A 32 -22.07 -0.42 15.43
CA ALA A 32 -21.31 0.67 14.82
C ALA A 32 -22.26 1.83 14.48
N PRO A 33 -21.79 3.10 14.57
CA PRO A 33 -22.57 4.23 14.08
C PRO A 33 -23.00 4.00 12.63
N ALA A 34 -24.24 4.33 12.30
CA ALA A 34 -24.72 4.23 10.93
C ALA A 34 -23.81 5.06 10.02
N GLN A 35 -23.28 4.44 8.96
CA GLN A 35 -22.58 5.17 7.92
C GLN A 35 -23.60 6.06 7.22
N GLY A 36 -23.35 7.37 7.21
CA GLY A 36 -24.18 8.33 6.49
C GLY A 36 -24.21 8.03 4.98
N PRO A 37 -25.16 8.60 4.24
CA PRO A 37 -25.27 8.37 2.80
C PRO A 37 -23.97 8.79 2.08
N SER A 38 -23.45 7.91 1.22
CA SER A 38 -22.32 8.21 0.36
C SER A 38 -22.76 9.15 -0.77
N PRO A 39 -22.02 10.22 -1.09
CA PRO A 39 -22.36 11.10 -2.20
C PRO A 39 -22.28 10.36 -3.55
N THR A 40 -23.28 10.58 -4.41
CA THR A 40 -23.29 10.00 -5.76
C THR A 40 -22.26 10.71 -6.64
N PRO A 41 -21.41 9.98 -7.39
CA PRO A 41 -20.48 10.60 -8.33
C PRO A 41 -21.23 11.36 -9.44
N PRO A 42 -20.73 12.53 -9.88
CA PRO A 42 -21.31 13.21 -11.04
C PRO A 42 -21.11 12.37 -12.31
N SER A 43 -22.15 12.28 -13.14
CA SER A 43 -22.05 11.65 -14.47
C SER A 43 -21.11 12.46 -15.37
N GLY A 44 -19.99 11.85 -15.78
CA GLY A 44 -19.04 12.46 -16.70
C GLY A 44 -19.60 12.57 -18.12
N THR A 45 -19.39 13.70 -18.77
CA THR A 45 -19.64 13.89 -20.20
C THR A 45 -18.45 13.38 -21.01
N THR A 46 -18.68 12.46 -21.94
CA THR A 46 -17.65 11.97 -22.88
C THR A 46 -17.27 13.08 -23.87
N PRO A 47 -15.99 13.48 -23.98
CA PRO A 47 -15.57 14.43 -25.00
C PRO A 47 -15.62 13.80 -26.40
N THR A 48 -16.12 14.55 -27.37
CA THR A 48 -16.16 14.16 -28.79
C THR A 48 -14.75 14.22 -29.39
N PRO A 49 -14.29 13.22 -30.15
CA PRO A 49 -12.96 13.26 -30.76
C PRO A 49 -12.85 14.36 -31.84
N PRO A 50 -11.70 15.03 -31.98
CA PRO A 50 -11.46 15.96 -33.08
C PRO A 50 -11.31 15.24 -34.43
N SER A 51 -11.75 15.91 -35.50
CA SER A 51 -11.65 15.43 -36.89
C SER A 51 -10.19 15.43 -37.37
N PRO A 52 -9.75 14.45 -38.19
CA PRO A 52 -8.38 14.41 -38.69
C PRO A 52 -8.09 15.52 -39.71
N THR A 53 -6.91 16.13 -39.58
CA THR A 53 -6.33 17.13 -40.51
C THR A 53 -5.64 16.42 -41.69
N PRO A 54 -5.73 16.93 -42.93
CA PRO A 54 -5.02 16.34 -44.07
C PRO A 54 -3.49 16.50 -43.98
N PRO A 55 -2.69 15.57 -44.54
CA PRO A 55 -1.23 15.62 -44.47
C PRO A 55 -0.64 16.71 -45.39
N SER A 56 0.37 17.41 -44.88
CA SER A 56 1.20 18.37 -45.62
C SER A 56 2.29 17.64 -46.43
N PRO A 57 2.68 18.13 -47.63
CA PRO A 57 3.69 17.45 -48.46
C PRO A 57 5.11 17.52 -47.85
N THR A 58 5.83 16.41 -47.99
CA THR A 58 7.18 16.16 -47.47
C THR A 58 8.25 16.96 -48.24
N PRO A 59 9.21 17.63 -47.56
CA PRO A 59 10.41 18.15 -48.21
C PRO A 59 11.47 17.04 -48.45
N PRO A 60 12.36 17.18 -49.46
CA PRO A 60 13.28 16.12 -49.86
C PRO A 60 14.45 15.89 -48.90
N SER A 61 14.89 14.62 -48.81
CA SER A 61 16.01 14.10 -48.01
C SER A 61 17.30 14.92 -48.12
N GLY A 62 17.80 15.38 -46.98
CA GLY A 62 19.16 15.90 -46.80
C GLY A 62 19.98 14.94 -45.94
N ASN A 63 21.05 14.40 -46.51
CA ASN A 63 21.97 13.45 -45.90
C ASN A 63 22.85 14.11 -44.81
N THR A 64 22.91 13.55 -43.60
CA THR A 64 24.07 13.77 -42.70
C THR A 64 24.19 12.63 -41.66
N PRO A 65 25.42 12.19 -41.29
CA PRO A 65 25.69 10.83 -40.83
C PRO A 65 25.62 10.61 -39.30
N THR A 66 25.47 9.34 -38.94
CA THR A 66 25.32 8.76 -37.60
C THR A 66 26.57 8.91 -36.71
N PRO A 67 26.45 9.36 -35.45
CA PRO A 67 27.46 9.12 -34.42
C PRO A 67 27.20 7.83 -33.62
N PRO A 68 28.24 7.13 -33.13
CA PRO A 68 28.14 5.80 -32.53
C PRO A 68 27.62 5.77 -31.08
N SER A 69 26.96 4.66 -30.74
CA SER A 69 26.37 4.34 -29.43
C SER A 69 27.43 3.92 -28.40
N PRO A 70 27.41 4.42 -27.14
CA PRO A 70 28.17 3.83 -26.05
C PRO A 70 27.39 2.74 -25.30
N THR A 71 28.06 1.60 -25.11
CA THR A 71 27.67 0.41 -24.33
C THR A 71 27.57 0.67 -22.82
N PRO A 72 26.65 0.01 -22.08
CA PRO A 72 26.63 0.07 -20.62
C PRO A 72 27.71 -0.83 -19.98
N PRO A 73 28.36 -0.40 -18.88
CA PRO A 73 29.34 -1.21 -18.16
C PRO A 73 28.68 -2.30 -17.30
N VAL A 74 29.33 -3.47 -17.34
CA VAL A 74 29.11 -4.64 -16.50
C VAL A 74 29.51 -4.34 -15.04
N ASN A 75 28.66 -4.67 -14.08
CA ASN A 75 29.07 -4.83 -12.69
C ASN A 75 29.11 -6.32 -12.36
N GLY A 76 30.33 -6.85 -12.32
CA GLY A 76 30.67 -8.15 -11.73
C GLY A 76 30.49 -8.11 -10.21
N ASP A 77 30.10 -9.24 -9.61
CA ASP A 77 30.99 -10.17 -8.87
C ASP A 77 31.09 -9.72 -7.40
N SER A 78 30.87 -10.49 -6.32
CA SER A 78 30.64 -11.91 -6.02
C SER A 78 30.33 -11.98 -4.49
N PRO A 79 29.66 -13.03 -3.97
CA PRO A 79 29.26 -13.12 -2.55
C PRO A 79 30.43 -13.39 -1.58
N SER A 80 30.35 -12.85 -0.36
CA SER A 80 31.27 -13.17 0.75
C SER A 80 30.55 -13.90 1.90
N PRO A 81 31.11 -15.01 2.45
CA PRO A 81 30.44 -15.88 3.42
C PRO A 81 30.82 -15.66 4.91
N SER A 82 29.89 -16.11 5.77
CA SER A 82 29.99 -16.67 7.13
C SER A 82 30.62 -15.89 8.30
N SER A 83 29.97 -16.04 9.46
CA SER A 83 30.44 -15.65 10.80
C SER A 83 30.26 -16.84 11.77
N PRO A 84 31.04 -16.91 12.86
CA PRO A 84 31.28 -18.12 13.66
C PRO A 84 30.10 -18.58 14.53
#